data_AF-A0A2V6NLV3-F1
#
_entry.id   AF-A0A2V6NLV3-F1
#
_cell.length_a   1.000
_cell.length_b   1.000
_cell.length_c   1.000
_cell.angle_alpha   90.00
_cell.angle_beta   90.00
_cell.angle_gamma   90.00
#
_symmetry.space_group_name_H-M   'P 1'
#
loop_
_entity.id
_entity.type
_entity.pdbx_description
1 polymer ?
#
loop_
_entity_poly.entity_id
_entity_poly.type
_entity_poly.pdbx_seq_one_letter_code
_entity_poly.pdbx_strand_id
1 'polypeptide(L)'
;MTKAKYGQDLFSSAIIYPWQATAKAKKQMLGQLLTGLSFTGGCLFPALFYATFLKSRRVLISIIAIFFALLPSLYFGIGRGFTSSSDVIAVTVEGALFATIGIGILALAVADVVQQKTADSLLLSLWVLGTFFFATIMNWSITSRTLLPMAPAVAILLIRRFKTSTVVAAAVTGGSDLSILPLRTAAATWWPLLPAALISLLITTADYKLADTARLSASSFQNRFQNEPGTVWFEGHWGFQYYMEQWKAKPLDRAERGMISGDVLIVPLSNSNVSRTPPVPTTGPPEQVNYPQFLLATMSPEMCTGFYSSRWGPLPWVFARIPPEQYLIFRIK
;
A
#
# COMPACT_ATOMS: atom_id res chain seq x y z
N MET A 1 -12.31 -20.00 -11.37
CA MET A 1 -12.94 -19.28 -10.23
C MET A 1 -13.81 -18.12 -10.72
N THR A 2 -14.04 -18.02 -12.02
CA THR A 2 -14.50 -16.79 -12.67
C THR A 2 -16.02 -16.72 -12.71
N LYS A 3 -16.71 -17.84 -12.95
CA LYS A 3 -18.18 -17.81 -13.08
C LYS A 3 -18.91 -17.78 -11.74
N ALA A 4 -18.43 -18.49 -10.73
CA ALA A 4 -19.09 -18.56 -9.41
C ALA A 4 -18.93 -17.27 -8.57
N LYS A 5 -17.85 -16.49 -8.77
CA LYS A 5 -17.61 -15.22 -8.06
C LYS A 5 -17.93 -13.97 -8.88
N TYR A 6 -17.69 -13.98 -10.20
CA TYR A 6 -17.92 -12.82 -11.07
C TYR A 6 -19.17 -12.95 -11.95
N GLY A 7 -19.94 -14.04 -11.81
CA GLY A 7 -21.25 -14.22 -12.44
C GLY A 7 -22.42 -13.60 -11.66
N GLN A 8 -22.15 -12.71 -10.71
CA GLN A 8 -23.17 -11.90 -10.03
C GLN A 8 -23.14 -10.47 -10.57
N ASP A 9 -24.29 -9.77 -10.53
CA ASP A 9 -24.40 -8.37 -10.95
C ASP A 9 -23.36 -7.49 -10.25
N LEU A 10 -22.37 -7.03 -11.02
CA LEU A 10 -21.17 -6.35 -10.54
C LEU A 10 -21.49 -5.14 -9.66
N PHE A 11 -22.57 -4.41 -9.96
CA PHE A 11 -23.01 -3.25 -9.18
C PHE A 11 -23.60 -3.64 -7.81
N SER A 12 -24.54 -4.58 -7.78
CA SER A 12 -25.19 -5.02 -6.54
C SER A 12 -24.21 -5.75 -5.62
N SER A 13 -23.35 -6.60 -6.18
CA SER A 13 -22.30 -7.29 -5.42
C SER A 13 -21.25 -6.32 -4.88
N ALA A 14 -20.88 -5.26 -5.61
CA ALA A 14 -19.96 -4.23 -5.14
C ALA A 14 -20.54 -3.35 -4.01
N ILE A 15 -21.86 -3.23 -3.89
CA ILE A 15 -22.53 -2.49 -2.80
C ILE A 15 -22.75 -3.40 -1.57
N ILE A 16 -23.16 -4.66 -1.80
CA ILE A 16 -23.50 -5.61 -0.73
C ILE A 16 -22.24 -6.16 -0.05
N TYR A 17 -21.17 -6.41 -0.81
CA TYR A 17 -19.93 -6.99 -0.27
C TYR A 17 -19.25 -6.12 0.80
N PRO A 18 -19.11 -4.78 0.62
CA PRO A 18 -18.74 -3.86 1.68
C PRO A 18 -19.61 -4.02 2.92
N TRP A 19 -20.94 -4.03 2.74
CA TRP A 19 -21.87 -4.00 3.87
C TRP A 19 -21.85 -5.29 4.69
N GLN A 20 -21.77 -6.45 4.03
CA GLN A 20 -21.62 -7.76 4.69
C GLN A 20 -20.26 -7.93 5.37
N ALA A 21 -19.18 -7.40 4.77
CA ALA A 21 -17.86 -7.38 5.41
C ALA A 21 -17.85 -6.45 6.63
N THR A 22 -18.49 -5.28 6.55
CA THR A 22 -18.60 -4.30 7.64
C THR A 22 -19.52 -4.77 8.76
N ALA A 23 -20.54 -5.58 8.48
CA ALA A 23 -21.41 -6.18 9.51
C ALA A 23 -20.66 -7.15 10.44
N LYS A 24 -19.58 -7.77 9.98
CA LYS A 24 -18.63 -8.54 10.81
C LYS A 24 -17.61 -7.66 11.54
N ALA A 25 -17.44 -6.40 11.14
CA ALA A 25 -16.40 -5.47 11.60
C ALA A 25 -16.78 -4.64 12.84
N LYS A 26 -17.76 -5.07 13.65
CA LYS A 26 -18.17 -4.37 14.89
C LYS A 26 -17.07 -4.31 15.97
N LYS A 27 -15.83 -4.74 15.68
CA LYS A 27 -14.78 -4.95 16.70
C LYS A 27 -13.49 -4.14 16.62
N GLN A 28 -13.28 -3.18 15.70
CA GLN A 28 -12.21 -2.17 15.96
C GLN A 28 -12.24 -0.91 15.06
N MET A 29 -13.15 0.03 15.34
CA MET A 29 -13.10 1.38 14.76
C MET A 29 -11.73 2.04 14.97
N LEU A 30 -11.10 1.81 16.13
CA LEU A 30 -9.75 2.26 16.43
C LEU A 30 -8.69 1.67 15.50
N GLY A 31 -8.78 0.37 15.19
CA GLY A 31 -7.83 -0.29 14.27
C GLY A 31 -7.96 0.24 12.85
N GLN A 32 -9.19 0.50 12.40
CA GLN A 32 -9.46 1.13 11.11
C GLN A 32 -8.89 2.54 11.05
N LEU A 33 -9.09 3.36 12.09
CA LEU A 33 -8.53 4.71 12.17
C LEU A 33 -7.00 4.71 12.16
N LEU A 34 -6.36 3.83 12.95
CA LEU A 34 -4.89 3.68 12.97
C LEU A 34 -4.35 3.23 11.61
N THR A 35 -5.07 2.33 10.93
CA THR A 35 -4.74 1.94 9.56
C THR A 35 -4.89 3.12 8.60
N GLY A 36 -5.97 3.88 8.69
CA GLY A 36 -6.20 5.08 7.88
C GLY A 36 -5.10 6.13 8.06
N LEU A 37 -4.67 6.36 9.31
CA LEU A 37 -3.57 7.26 9.63
C LEU A 37 -2.24 6.76 9.06
N SER A 38 -1.96 5.45 9.20
CA SER A 38 -0.75 4.82 8.65
C SER A 38 -0.72 4.88 7.12
N PHE A 39 -1.85 4.64 6.45
CA PHE A 39 -1.95 4.80 5.00
C PHE A 39 -1.80 6.27 4.58
N THR A 40 -2.40 7.21 5.31
CA THR A 40 -2.28 8.64 5.02
C THR A 40 -0.83 9.09 5.08
N GLY A 41 -0.13 8.77 6.17
CA GLY A 41 1.27 9.16 6.31
C GLY A 41 2.24 8.36 5.44
N GLY A 42 1.97 7.09 5.16
CA GLY A 42 2.80 6.29 4.25
C GLY A 42 2.64 6.71 2.78
N CYS A 43 1.43 7.07 2.34
CA CYS A 43 1.20 7.55 0.97
C CYS A 43 1.69 8.99 0.76
N LEU A 44 1.63 9.81 1.81
CA LEU A 44 2.10 11.20 1.81
C LEU A 44 3.39 11.37 2.62
N PHE A 45 4.22 10.31 2.66
CA PHE A 45 5.49 10.27 3.39
C PHE A 45 6.44 11.44 3.08
N PRO A 46 6.52 11.96 1.83
CA PRO A 46 7.28 13.17 1.53
C PRO A 46 7.00 14.37 2.46
N ALA A 47 5.82 14.46 3.06
CA ALA A 47 5.49 15.50 4.03
C ALA A 47 6.43 15.51 5.25
N LEU A 48 7.04 14.36 5.60
CA LEU A 48 8.01 14.26 6.69
C LEU A 48 9.23 15.14 6.46
N PHE A 49 9.76 15.22 5.23
CA PHE A 49 10.94 16.01 4.93
C PHE A 49 10.70 17.52 5.03
N TYR A 50 9.43 17.91 5.03
CA TYR A 50 9.00 19.28 5.26
C TYR A 50 8.76 19.58 6.75
N ALA A 51 8.85 18.59 7.64
CA ALA A 51 8.75 18.78 9.09
C ALA A 51 9.99 19.49 9.67
N THR A 52 11.15 19.46 9.00
CA THR A 52 12.38 20.13 9.46
C THR A 52 12.26 21.65 9.53
N PHE A 53 11.23 22.23 8.89
CA PHE A 53 10.94 23.66 8.93
C PHE A 53 10.02 24.07 10.09
N LEU A 54 9.58 23.10 10.91
CA LEU A 54 8.84 23.37 12.13
C LEU A 54 9.79 23.95 13.19
N LYS A 55 9.87 25.28 13.26
CA LYS A 55 10.74 26.01 14.20
C LYS A 55 10.32 25.90 15.68
N SER A 56 9.17 25.29 15.99
CA SER A 56 8.62 25.23 17.34
C SER A 56 9.06 23.98 18.09
N ARG A 57 9.84 24.15 19.17
CA ARG A 57 10.26 23.07 20.08
C ARG A 57 9.07 22.31 20.66
N ARG A 58 7.94 22.98 20.90
CA ARG A 58 6.70 22.34 21.40
C ARG A 58 6.14 21.35 20.38
N VAL A 59 6.13 21.72 19.10
CA VAL A 59 5.64 20.85 18.03
C VAL A 59 6.53 19.61 17.88
N LEU A 60 7.85 19.77 17.97
CA LEU A 60 8.78 18.64 17.92
C LEU A 60 8.55 17.67 19.09
N ILE A 61 8.38 18.18 20.31
CA ILE A 61 8.06 17.36 21.48
C ILE A 61 6.73 16.63 21.30
N SER A 62 5.69 17.31 20.78
CA SER A 62 4.40 16.67 20.49
C SER A 62 4.51 15.55 19.45
N ILE A 63 5.29 15.74 18.37
CA ILE A 63 5.51 14.71 17.36
C ILE A 63 6.18 13.48 17.98
N ILE A 64 7.23 13.69 18.77
CA ILE A 64 7.95 12.61 19.46
C ILE A 64 7.02 11.88 20.44
N ALA A 65 6.24 12.64 21.22
CA ALA A 65 5.27 12.07 22.17
C ALA A 65 4.19 11.24 21.47
N ILE A 66 3.65 11.73 20.34
CA ILE A 66 2.67 11.00 19.52
C ILE A 66 3.28 9.69 19.00
N PHE A 67 4.50 9.74 18.46
CA PHE A 67 5.19 8.56 17.96
C PHE A 67 5.31 7.48 19.05
N PHE A 68 5.84 7.83 20.23
CA PHE A 68 5.97 6.88 21.34
C PHE A 68 4.61 6.39 21.88
N ALA A 69 3.59 7.26 21.89
CA ALA A 69 2.24 6.87 22.32
C ALA A 69 1.57 5.86 21.37
N LEU A 70 1.92 5.87 20.09
CA LEU A 70 1.35 4.96 19.09
C LEU A 70 2.00 3.57 19.08
N LEU A 71 3.25 3.44 19.55
CA LEU A 71 3.99 2.16 19.54
C LEU A 71 3.21 1.02 20.22
N PRO A 72 2.67 1.16 21.45
CA PRO A 72 1.95 0.06 22.09
C PRO A 72 0.67 -0.32 21.32
N SER A 73 -0.10 0.67 20.87
CA SER A 73 -1.37 0.42 20.15
C SER A 73 -1.14 -0.35 18.84
N LEU A 74 -0.08 0.01 18.10
CA LEU A 74 0.28 -0.69 16.88
C LEU A 74 0.94 -2.03 17.18
N TYR A 75 1.79 -2.15 18.20
CA TYR A 75 2.40 -3.42 18.58
C TYR A 75 1.34 -4.49 18.91
N PHE A 76 0.35 -4.15 19.75
CA PHE A 76 -0.72 -5.07 20.12
C PHE A 76 -1.76 -5.29 19.00
N GLY A 77 -1.90 -4.34 18.09
CA GLY A 77 -2.79 -4.45 16.92
C GLY A 77 -2.20 -5.28 15.78
N ILE A 78 -0.92 -5.06 15.46
CA ILE A 78 -0.17 -5.66 14.34
C ILE A 78 0.45 -7.00 14.73
N GLY A 79 0.94 -7.13 15.97
CA GLY A 79 1.74 -8.28 16.40
C GLY A 79 1.03 -9.64 16.38
N ARG A 80 -0.29 -9.69 16.17
CA ARG A 80 -1.06 -10.95 16.09
C ARG A 80 -0.86 -11.72 14.79
N GLY A 81 -0.28 -11.11 13.74
CA GLY A 81 -0.13 -11.71 12.41
C GLY A 81 1.27 -12.25 12.07
N PHE A 82 2.27 -11.93 12.89
CA PHE A 82 3.67 -12.25 12.59
C PHE A 82 4.17 -13.46 13.37
N THR A 83 5.01 -14.26 12.74
CA THR A 83 5.71 -15.39 13.36
C THR A 83 7.06 -15.00 13.96
N SER A 84 7.65 -13.89 13.50
CA SER A 84 8.97 -13.40 13.91
C SER A 84 8.88 -12.10 14.72
N SER A 85 9.47 -12.07 15.91
CA SER A 85 9.44 -10.90 16.79
C SER A 85 10.20 -9.69 16.23
N SER A 86 11.26 -9.90 15.44
CA SER A 86 12.00 -8.78 14.82
C SER A 86 11.15 -8.03 13.79
N ASP A 87 10.36 -8.78 13.04
CA ASP A 87 9.54 -8.24 11.94
C ASP A 87 8.36 -7.46 12.50
N VAL A 88 7.77 -7.94 13.61
CA VAL A 88 6.76 -7.19 14.37
C VAL A 88 7.28 -5.82 14.80
N ILE A 89 8.50 -5.77 15.34
CA ILE A 89 9.06 -4.52 15.87
C ILE A 89 9.32 -3.55 14.71
N ALA A 90 9.94 -4.00 13.63
CA ALA A 90 10.21 -3.17 12.45
C ALA A 90 8.91 -2.57 11.87
N VAL A 91 7.91 -3.42 11.62
CA VAL A 91 6.61 -3.01 11.08
C VAL A 91 5.87 -2.08 12.05
N THR A 92 5.96 -2.33 13.36
CA THR A 92 5.35 -1.46 14.37
C THR A 92 5.97 -0.07 14.38
N VAL A 93 7.30 0.01 14.30
CA VAL A 93 8.04 1.28 14.27
C VAL A 93 7.70 2.07 13.01
N GLU A 94 7.71 1.43 11.84
CA GLU A 94 7.31 2.06 10.58
C GLU A 94 5.84 2.50 10.62
N GLY A 95 4.95 1.67 11.15
CA GLY A 95 3.55 2.03 11.33
C GLY A 95 3.35 3.23 12.25
N ALA A 96 4.08 3.31 13.36
CA ALA A 96 4.00 4.44 14.28
C ALA A 96 4.51 5.72 13.61
N LEU A 97 5.58 5.62 12.82
CA LEU A 97 6.10 6.73 12.02
C LEU A 97 5.04 7.21 11.02
N PHE A 98 4.45 6.31 10.24
CA PHE A 98 3.43 6.68 9.25
C PHE A 98 2.18 7.26 9.92
N ALA A 99 1.68 6.64 10.97
CA ALA A 99 0.52 7.17 11.69
C ALA A 99 0.81 8.57 12.28
N THR A 100 2.03 8.82 12.75
CA THR A 100 2.45 10.14 13.23
C THR A 100 2.45 11.17 12.11
N ILE A 101 2.97 10.82 10.92
CA ILE A 101 2.91 11.68 9.72
C ILE A 101 1.45 11.94 9.33
N GLY A 102 0.60 10.91 9.34
CA GLY A 102 -0.83 11.01 9.06
C GLY A 102 -1.53 11.99 10.00
N ILE A 103 -1.30 11.86 11.32
CA ILE A 103 -1.81 12.81 12.32
C ILE A 103 -1.29 14.23 12.03
N GLY A 104 -0.01 14.37 11.69
CA GLY A 104 0.59 15.66 11.33
C GLY A 104 -0.10 16.31 10.14
N ILE A 105 -0.48 15.54 9.11
CA ILE A 105 -1.21 16.03 7.94
C ILE A 105 -2.62 16.50 8.31
N LEU A 106 -3.36 15.72 9.10
CA LEU A 106 -4.70 16.13 9.55
C LEU A 106 -4.62 17.36 10.45
N ALA A 107 -3.63 17.42 11.35
CA ALA A 107 -3.38 18.57 12.21
C ALA A 107 -3.00 19.82 11.41
N LEU A 108 -2.22 19.67 10.31
CA LEU A 108 -1.89 20.77 9.41
C LEU A 108 -3.13 21.38 8.77
N ALA A 109 -4.07 20.54 8.31
CA ALA A 109 -5.33 20.98 7.73
C ALA A 109 -6.21 21.74 8.74
N VAL A 110 -6.33 21.25 9.97
CA VAL A 110 -7.06 21.93 11.05
C VAL A 110 -6.38 23.23 11.44
N ALA A 111 -5.05 23.23 11.57
CA ALA A 111 -4.28 24.39 11.95
C ALA A 111 -4.40 25.53 10.93
N ASP A 112 -4.47 25.22 9.63
CA ASP A 112 -4.66 26.21 8.57
C ASP A 112 -6.01 26.95 8.70
N VAL A 113 -7.10 26.23 9.00
CA VAL A 113 -8.42 26.84 9.23
C VAL A 113 -8.42 27.74 10.46
N VAL A 114 -7.85 27.25 11.56
CA VAL A 114 -7.81 28.01 12.82
C VAL A 114 -6.98 29.30 12.67
N GLN A 115 -5.91 29.26 11.89
CA GLN A 115 -5.00 30.40 11.70
C GLN A 115 -5.51 31.40 10.65
N GLN A 116 -5.93 30.92 9.48
CA GLN A 116 -6.30 31.82 8.37
C GLN A 116 -7.77 32.25 8.44
N LYS A 117 -8.67 31.39 8.92
CA LYS A 117 -10.12 31.65 9.00
C LYS A 117 -10.75 32.13 7.67
N THR A 118 -10.25 31.62 6.54
CA THR A 118 -10.74 31.95 5.20
C THR A 118 -11.53 30.79 4.58
N ALA A 119 -12.33 31.08 3.55
CA ALA A 119 -13.05 30.08 2.78
C ALA A 119 -12.09 29.05 2.14
N ASP A 120 -10.94 29.51 1.62
CA ASP A 120 -9.94 28.62 1.03
C ASP A 120 -9.37 27.63 2.05
N SER A 121 -9.09 28.09 3.27
CA SER A 121 -8.58 27.21 4.32
C SER A 121 -9.64 26.20 4.77
N LEU A 122 -10.92 26.61 4.84
CA LEU A 122 -12.03 25.69 5.09
C LEU A 122 -12.14 24.63 3.99
N LEU A 123 -12.03 25.05 2.72
CA LEU A 123 -12.05 24.14 1.56
C LEU A 123 -10.91 23.11 1.65
N LEU A 124 -9.67 23.54 1.88
CA LEU A 124 -8.53 22.63 2.00
C LEU A 124 -8.69 21.65 3.16
N SER A 125 -9.21 22.10 4.29
CA SER A 125 -9.45 21.24 5.44
C SER A 125 -10.56 20.22 5.20
N LEU A 126 -11.68 20.64 4.63
CA LEU A 126 -12.75 19.72 4.23
C LEU A 126 -12.28 18.73 3.17
N TRP A 127 -11.39 19.14 2.25
CA TRP A 127 -10.81 18.24 1.26
C TRP A 127 -9.96 17.16 1.94
N VAL A 128 -9.01 17.55 2.80
CA VAL A 128 -8.14 16.60 3.51
C VAL A 128 -8.94 15.68 4.43
N LEU A 129 -9.76 16.25 5.32
CA LEU A 129 -10.56 15.49 6.28
C LEU A 129 -11.63 14.64 5.59
N GLY A 130 -12.27 15.14 4.54
CA GLY A 130 -13.26 14.43 3.75
C GLY A 130 -12.66 13.24 3.01
N THR A 131 -11.48 13.40 2.39
CA THR A 131 -10.78 12.28 1.73
C THR A 131 -10.35 11.22 2.75
N PHE A 132 -9.83 11.65 3.91
CA PHE A 132 -9.47 10.74 5.01
C PHE A 132 -10.69 9.97 5.51
N PHE A 133 -11.80 10.66 5.78
CA PHE A 133 -13.06 10.05 6.25
C PHE A 133 -13.60 9.05 5.23
N PHE A 134 -13.65 9.43 3.96
CA PHE A 134 -14.10 8.54 2.88
C PHE A 134 -13.22 7.30 2.79
N ALA A 135 -11.89 7.46 2.69
CA ALA A 135 -10.96 6.34 2.54
C ALA A 135 -10.98 5.40 3.75
N THR A 136 -11.13 5.93 4.96
CA THR A 136 -11.00 5.18 6.22
C THR A 136 -12.31 4.57 6.69
N ILE A 137 -13.42 5.31 6.58
CA ILE A 137 -14.70 4.93 7.20
C ILE A 137 -15.70 4.40 6.18
N MET A 138 -15.78 5.03 4.99
CA MET A 138 -16.78 4.64 3.99
C MET A 138 -16.31 3.45 3.14
N ASN A 139 -15.00 3.30 2.95
CA ASN A 139 -14.47 2.23 2.14
C ASN A 139 -14.26 0.93 2.93
N TRP A 140 -14.63 -0.21 2.33
CA TRP A 140 -14.48 -1.54 2.97
C TRP A 140 -13.03 -2.00 3.10
N SER A 141 -12.12 -1.37 2.36
CA SER A 141 -10.68 -1.51 2.51
C SER A 141 -10.02 -0.17 2.15
N ILE A 142 -9.02 0.23 2.93
CA ILE A 142 -8.22 1.42 2.64
C ILE A 142 -7.23 1.07 1.55
N THR A 143 -7.08 1.94 0.55
CA THR A 143 -6.12 1.78 -0.54
C THR A 143 -5.35 3.08 -0.74
N SER A 144 -4.12 3.00 -1.24
CA SER A 144 -3.35 4.21 -1.55
C SER A 144 -4.03 5.06 -2.64
N ARG A 145 -4.73 4.43 -3.59
CA ARG A 145 -5.50 5.13 -4.63
C ARG A 145 -6.58 6.03 -4.03
N THR A 146 -7.27 5.58 -2.98
CA THR A 146 -8.35 6.36 -2.35
C THR A 146 -7.85 7.55 -1.55
N LEU A 147 -6.54 7.62 -1.27
CA LEU A 147 -5.89 8.76 -0.61
C LEU A 147 -5.21 9.71 -1.60
N LEU A 148 -4.99 9.29 -2.85
CA LEU A 148 -4.37 10.14 -3.88
C LEU A 148 -5.04 11.51 -4.04
N PRO A 149 -6.39 11.64 -3.98
CA PRO A 149 -7.04 12.96 -4.05
C PRO A 149 -6.63 13.92 -2.94
N MET A 150 -6.07 13.44 -1.82
CA MET A 150 -5.60 14.29 -0.72
C MET A 150 -4.30 15.04 -1.05
N ALA A 151 -3.48 14.50 -1.97
CA ALA A 151 -2.13 15.00 -2.23
C ALA A 151 -2.07 16.48 -2.67
N PRO A 152 -2.92 16.97 -3.60
CA PRO A 152 -2.90 18.38 -3.99
C PRO A 152 -3.19 19.33 -2.83
N ALA A 153 -4.20 19.03 -2.00
CA ALA A 153 -4.55 19.85 -0.85
C ALA A 153 -3.41 19.91 0.17
N VAL A 154 -2.78 18.76 0.44
CA VAL A 154 -1.62 18.70 1.36
C VAL A 154 -0.43 19.47 0.80
N ALA A 155 -0.16 19.38 -0.50
CA ALA A 155 0.90 20.17 -1.14
C ALA A 155 0.64 21.68 -0.99
N ILE A 156 -0.60 22.15 -1.22
CA ILE A 156 -0.97 23.55 -1.03
C ILE A 156 -0.79 23.98 0.44
N LEU A 157 -1.21 23.14 1.41
CA LEU A 157 -1.04 23.42 2.83
C LEU A 157 0.44 23.51 3.24
N LEU A 158 1.29 22.61 2.74
CA LEU A 158 2.73 22.66 2.95
C LEU A 158 3.32 23.96 2.37
N ILE A 159 2.94 24.33 1.14
CA ILE A 159 3.37 25.58 0.50
C ILE A 159 2.91 26.82 1.27
N ARG A 160 1.67 26.84 1.78
CA ARG A 160 1.15 27.94 2.62
C ARG A 160 1.95 28.07 3.90
N ARG A 161 2.32 26.95 4.52
CA ARG A 161 3.20 26.93 5.70
C ARG A 161 4.59 27.49 5.38
N PHE A 162 5.08 27.29 4.15
CA PHE A 162 6.32 27.93 3.68
C PHE A 162 6.18 29.41 3.39
N LYS A 163 5.05 29.89 2.85
CA LYS A 163 4.86 31.32 2.52
C LYS A 163 4.83 32.24 3.75
N THR A 164 4.53 31.73 4.94
CA THR A 164 4.75 32.48 6.19
C THR A 164 6.25 32.73 6.47
N SER A 165 7.14 31.98 5.83
CA SER A 165 8.57 32.27 5.71
C SER A 165 8.77 33.09 4.42
N THR A 166 9.22 34.33 4.54
CA THR A 166 9.34 35.39 3.52
C THR A 166 9.92 35.01 2.13
N VAL A 167 10.49 33.82 1.97
CA VAL A 167 11.24 33.34 0.80
C VAL A 167 10.36 32.84 -0.36
N VAL A 168 9.22 32.21 -0.10
CA VAL A 168 8.36 31.60 -1.15
C VAL A 168 7.36 32.60 -1.74
N ALA A 169 7.01 33.64 -0.99
CA ALA A 169 6.17 34.73 -1.49
C ALA A 169 6.81 35.42 -2.70
N ALA A 170 8.11 35.74 -2.64
CA ALA A 170 8.86 36.39 -3.71
C ALA A 170 8.97 35.55 -5.00
N ALA A 171 9.07 34.22 -4.88
CA ALA A 171 9.19 33.33 -6.04
C ALA A 171 7.87 33.09 -6.79
N VAL A 172 6.72 33.28 -6.13
CA VAL A 172 5.39 32.98 -6.70
C VAL A 172 4.69 34.23 -7.23
N THR A 173 5.03 35.43 -6.74
CA THR A 173 4.34 36.68 -7.15
C THR A 173 4.94 37.39 -8.36
N GLY A 174 5.95 36.82 -9.03
CA GLY A 174 6.53 37.41 -10.25
C GLY A 174 7.00 38.86 -10.06
N GLY A 175 7.43 39.22 -8.84
CA GLY A 175 7.86 40.57 -8.51
C GLY A 175 9.14 40.93 -9.23
N SER A 176 9.11 42.03 -9.97
CA SER A 176 10.17 42.60 -10.80
C SER A 176 11.41 43.10 -10.04
N ASP A 177 11.51 42.86 -8.74
CA ASP A 177 12.73 43.06 -7.95
C ASP A 177 13.40 41.70 -7.71
N LEU A 178 14.10 41.21 -8.74
CA LEU A 178 15.02 40.07 -8.65
C LEU A 178 16.29 40.49 -7.90
N SER A 179 16.15 40.89 -6.63
CA SER A 179 17.27 40.83 -5.70
C SER A 179 17.61 39.36 -5.52
N ILE A 180 18.63 38.92 -6.26
CA ILE A 180 19.25 37.59 -6.32
C ILE A 180 19.01 36.83 -5.02
N LEU A 181 17.99 35.95 -5.02
CA LEU A 181 17.72 35.09 -3.88
C LEU A 181 18.99 34.26 -3.66
N PRO A 182 19.63 34.30 -2.48
CA PRO A 182 20.88 33.59 -2.28
C PRO A 182 20.63 32.11 -2.59
N LEU A 183 21.44 31.50 -3.46
CA LEU A 183 21.30 30.13 -3.93
C LEU A 183 21.02 29.12 -2.78
N ARG A 184 21.56 29.43 -1.59
CA ARG A 184 21.33 28.73 -0.32
C ARG A 184 19.85 28.66 0.14
N THR A 185 19.04 29.71 -0.03
CA THR A 185 17.63 29.71 0.42
C THR A 185 16.68 29.02 -0.56
N ALA A 186 16.97 29.07 -1.86
CA ALA A 186 16.27 28.26 -2.85
C ALA A 186 16.59 26.78 -2.65
N ALA A 187 17.88 26.43 -2.55
CA ALA A 187 18.32 25.06 -2.26
C ALA A 187 17.72 24.53 -0.96
N ALA A 188 17.67 25.34 0.11
CA ALA A 188 17.06 24.97 1.39
C ALA A 188 15.53 24.76 1.33
N THR A 189 14.84 25.24 0.30
CA THR A 189 13.39 25.04 0.15
C THR A 189 13.07 23.79 -0.67
N TRP A 190 13.91 23.49 -1.66
CA TRP A 190 13.70 22.39 -2.60
C TRP A 190 14.44 21.10 -2.23
N TRP A 191 15.46 21.15 -1.35
CA TRP A 191 16.17 19.94 -0.90
C TRP A 191 15.27 18.80 -0.38
N PRO A 192 14.12 19.03 0.30
CA PRO A 192 13.25 17.96 0.78
C PRO A 192 12.66 17.11 -0.36
N LEU A 193 12.62 17.65 -1.59
CA LEU A 193 12.17 16.90 -2.76
C LEU A 193 13.13 15.79 -3.14
N LEU A 194 14.44 15.93 -2.88
CA LEU A 194 15.41 14.90 -3.23
C LEU A 194 15.18 13.59 -2.46
N PRO A 195 15.18 13.57 -1.10
CA PRO A 195 14.90 12.33 -0.37
C PRO A 195 13.46 11.84 -0.58
N ALA A 196 12.49 12.75 -0.81
CA ALA A 196 11.14 12.37 -1.20
C ALA A 196 11.13 11.59 -2.53
N ALA A 197 11.76 12.12 -3.58
CA ALA A 197 11.85 11.48 -4.88
C ALA A 197 12.61 10.16 -4.82
N LEU A 198 13.69 10.09 -4.04
CA LEU A 198 14.44 8.85 -3.84
C LEU A 198 13.59 7.76 -3.19
N ILE A 199 12.86 8.08 -2.11
CA ILE A 199 11.97 7.10 -1.46
C ILE A 199 10.81 6.71 -2.39
N SER A 200 10.21 7.67 -3.10
CA SER A 200 9.17 7.35 -4.09
C SER A 200 9.69 6.40 -5.18
N LEU A 201 10.89 6.64 -5.72
CA LEU A 201 11.51 5.75 -6.70
C LEU A 201 11.82 4.36 -6.13
N LEU A 202 12.26 4.27 -4.87
CA LEU A 202 12.47 2.97 -4.21
C LEU A 202 11.16 2.20 -4.07
N ILE A 203 10.07 2.86 -3.66
CA ILE A 203 8.73 2.26 -3.56
C ILE A 203 8.23 1.82 -4.94
N THR A 204 8.34 2.68 -5.95
CA THR A 204 7.96 2.33 -7.32
C THR A 204 8.78 1.17 -7.87
N THR A 205 10.09 1.11 -7.56
CA THR A 205 10.96 0.01 -7.99
C THR A 205 10.59 -1.30 -7.32
N ALA A 206 10.23 -1.27 -6.03
CA ALA A 206 9.73 -2.44 -5.32
C ALA A 206 8.44 -2.97 -5.95
N ASP A 207 7.47 -2.09 -6.20
CA ASP A 207 6.19 -2.46 -6.79
C ASP A 207 6.35 -3.02 -8.21
N TYR A 208 7.23 -2.39 -9.01
CA TYR A 208 7.60 -2.88 -10.33
C TYR A 208 8.23 -4.28 -10.26
N LYS A 209 9.19 -4.50 -9.36
CA LYS A 209 9.85 -5.81 -9.20
C LYS A 209 8.89 -6.90 -8.76
N LEU A 210 7.96 -6.57 -7.85
CA LEU A 210 6.90 -7.50 -7.46
C LEU A 210 6.04 -7.88 -8.68
N ALA A 211 5.55 -6.89 -9.43
CA ALA A 211 4.75 -7.12 -10.63
C ALA A 211 5.52 -7.93 -11.70
N ASP A 212 6.82 -7.70 -11.82
CA ASP A 212 7.68 -8.38 -12.79
C ASP A 212 7.84 -9.88 -12.48
N THR A 213 7.75 -10.29 -11.21
CA THR A 213 7.83 -11.71 -10.85
C THR A 213 6.74 -12.55 -11.50
N ALA A 214 5.53 -12.02 -11.67
CA ALA A 214 4.43 -12.72 -12.35
C ALA A 214 4.73 -12.93 -13.84
N ARG A 215 5.36 -11.96 -14.48
CA ARG A 215 5.77 -12.03 -15.90
C ARG A 215 6.90 -13.05 -16.09
N LEU A 216 7.93 -12.95 -15.26
CA LEU A 216 9.10 -13.82 -15.30
C LEU A 216 8.73 -15.27 -14.96
N SER A 217 7.89 -15.48 -13.95
CA SER A 217 7.45 -16.82 -13.55
C SER A 217 6.61 -17.49 -14.64
N ALA A 218 5.62 -16.80 -15.20
CA ALA A 218 4.82 -17.32 -16.30
C ALA A 218 5.68 -17.68 -17.52
N SER A 219 6.64 -16.83 -17.90
CA SER A 219 7.56 -17.11 -19.01
C SER A 219 8.44 -18.34 -18.74
N SER A 220 8.93 -18.50 -17.50
CA SER A 220 9.72 -19.65 -17.07
C SER A 220 8.90 -20.94 -17.10
N PHE A 221 7.65 -20.91 -16.61
CA PHE A 221 6.74 -22.04 -16.63
C PHE A 221 6.35 -22.42 -18.06
N GLN A 222 6.11 -21.44 -18.93
CA GLN A 222 5.86 -21.68 -20.34
C GLN A 222 7.00 -22.46 -20.98
N ASN A 223 8.24 -21.96 -20.86
CA ASN A 223 9.40 -22.62 -21.43
C ASN A 223 9.57 -24.06 -20.94
N ARG A 224 9.21 -24.30 -19.67
CA ARG A 224 9.34 -25.61 -19.03
C ARG A 224 8.27 -26.60 -19.46
N PHE A 225 7.00 -26.21 -19.45
CA PHE A 225 5.87 -27.14 -19.61
C PHE A 225 5.21 -27.09 -21.00
N GLN A 226 5.57 -26.16 -21.88
CA GLN A 226 4.94 -26.03 -23.22
C GLN A 226 5.02 -27.30 -24.09
N ASN A 227 6.00 -28.17 -23.85
CA ASN A 227 6.21 -29.41 -24.59
C ASN A 227 5.65 -30.64 -23.85
N GLU A 228 5.13 -30.47 -22.63
CA GLU A 228 4.48 -31.56 -21.91
C GLU A 228 3.05 -31.76 -22.46
N PRO A 229 2.56 -33.01 -22.56
CA PRO A 229 1.24 -33.29 -23.14
C PRO A 229 0.07 -32.91 -22.21
N GLY A 230 0.34 -32.72 -20.91
CA GLY A 230 -0.67 -32.37 -19.91
C GLY A 230 -1.12 -30.91 -20.01
N THR A 231 -2.35 -30.66 -19.58
CA THR A 231 -2.86 -29.29 -19.47
C THR A 231 -2.21 -28.58 -18.28
N VAL A 232 -1.77 -27.34 -18.50
CA VAL A 232 -1.30 -26.48 -17.41
C VAL A 232 -2.48 -25.68 -16.87
N TRP A 233 -2.79 -25.95 -15.62
CA TRP A 233 -3.78 -25.26 -14.81
C TRP A 233 -3.09 -24.26 -13.88
N PHE A 234 -3.79 -23.18 -13.54
CA PHE A 234 -3.28 -22.23 -12.56
C PHE A 234 -4.35 -21.69 -11.64
N GLU A 235 -3.94 -21.35 -10.41
CA GLU A 235 -4.67 -20.45 -9.53
C GLU A 235 -4.02 -19.06 -9.52
N GLY A 236 -4.69 -18.09 -8.89
CA GLY A 236 -4.18 -16.72 -8.79
C GLY A 236 -4.84 -15.77 -9.79
N HIS A 237 -4.59 -14.48 -9.57
CA HIS A 237 -5.25 -13.38 -10.27
C HIS A 237 -4.20 -12.33 -10.69
N TRP A 238 -4.64 -11.10 -10.95
CA TRP A 238 -3.80 -9.95 -11.30
C TRP A 238 -2.93 -10.22 -12.54
N GLY A 239 -1.69 -9.73 -12.54
CA GLY A 239 -0.77 -9.90 -13.67
C GLY A 239 -0.44 -11.36 -13.97
N PHE A 240 -0.42 -12.24 -12.96
CA PHE A 240 -0.11 -13.66 -13.19
C PHE A 240 -1.15 -14.33 -14.08
N GLN A 241 -2.44 -14.08 -13.82
CA GLN A 241 -3.52 -14.58 -14.67
C GLN A 241 -3.35 -14.10 -16.12
N TYR A 242 -3.05 -12.81 -16.33
CA TYR A 242 -2.85 -12.25 -17.65
C TYR A 242 -1.75 -13.00 -18.44
N TYR A 243 -0.58 -13.21 -17.84
CA TYR A 243 0.53 -13.89 -18.52
C TYR A 243 0.29 -15.40 -18.71
N MET A 244 -0.37 -16.07 -17.76
CA MET A 244 -0.71 -17.48 -17.90
C MET A 244 -1.75 -17.72 -19.00
N GLU A 245 -2.76 -16.85 -19.12
CA GLU A 245 -3.76 -16.93 -20.18
C GLU A 245 -3.19 -16.59 -21.56
N GLN A 246 -2.18 -15.72 -21.65
CA GLN A 246 -1.42 -15.50 -22.90
C GLN A 246 -0.75 -16.77 -23.41
N TRP A 247 -0.25 -17.61 -22.50
CA TRP A 247 0.27 -18.94 -22.81
C TRP A 247 -0.85 -19.99 -23.00
N LYS A 248 -2.13 -19.62 -22.92
CA LYS A 248 -3.29 -20.53 -23.02
C LYS A 248 -3.37 -21.57 -21.88
N ALA A 249 -2.67 -21.34 -20.77
CA ALA A 249 -2.90 -22.10 -19.55
C ALA A 249 -4.34 -21.85 -19.06
N LYS A 250 -4.94 -22.82 -18.36
CA LYS A 250 -6.34 -22.75 -17.95
C LYS A 250 -6.48 -22.29 -16.49
N PRO A 251 -7.29 -21.25 -16.20
CA PRO A 251 -7.58 -20.90 -14.82
C PRO A 251 -8.38 -22.03 -14.18
N LEU A 252 -7.98 -22.47 -12.98
CA LEU A 252 -8.72 -23.47 -12.25
C LEU A 252 -10.04 -22.87 -11.75
N ASP A 253 -11.16 -23.48 -12.13
CA ASP A 253 -12.43 -23.29 -11.44
C ASP A 253 -12.64 -24.36 -10.38
N ARG A 254 -12.93 -23.94 -9.14
CA ARG A 254 -13.16 -24.86 -8.02
C ARG A 254 -14.39 -25.74 -8.25
N ALA A 255 -15.30 -25.31 -9.13
CA ALA A 255 -16.46 -26.10 -9.54
C ALA A 255 -16.16 -27.05 -10.71
N GLU A 256 -15.06 -26.84 -11.46
CA GLU A 256 -14.70 -27.66 -12.61
C GLU A 256 -13.82 -28.84 -12.19
N ARG A 257 -14.33 -30.05 -12.39
CA ARG A 257 -13.60 -31.31 -12.22
C ARG A 257 -13.03 -31.74 -13.57
N GLY A 258 -12.02 -31.02 -14.04
CA GLY A 258 -11.41 -31.24 -15.36
C GLY A 258 -9.96 -31.72 -15.35
N MET A 259 -9.30 -31.70 -14.19
CA MET A 259 -7.89 -32.10 -14.08
C MET A 259 -7.75 -33.63 -14.17
N ILE A 260 -6.86 -34.08 -15.04
CA ILE A 260 -6.56 -35.49 -15.26
C ILE A 260 -5.09 -35.81 -14.97
N SER A 261 -4.77 -37.09 -14.86
CA SER A 261 -3.39 -37.57 -14.67
C SER A 261 -2.45 -36.99 -15.74
N GLY A 262 -1.30 -36.47 -15.30
CA GLY A 262 -0.31 -35.84 -16.19
C GLY A 262 -0.48 -34.32 -16.34
N ASP A 263 -1.59 -33.74 -15.90
CA ASP A 263 -1.75 -32.29 -15.82
C ASP A 263 -0.82 -31.66 -14.76
N VAL A 264 -0.61 -30.35 -14.88
CA VAL A 264 0.20 -29.55 -13.93
C VAL A 264 -0.66 -28.43 -13.36
N LEU A 265 -0.62 -28.22 -12.04
CA LEU A 265 -1.27 -27.09 -11.37
C LEU A 265 -0.22 -26.16 -10.76
N ILE A 266 -0.28 -24.88 -11.11
CA ILE A 266 0.63 -23.84 -10.61
C ILE A 266 -0.13 -22.86 -9.70
N VAL A 267 0.38 -22.64 -8.50
CA VAL A 267 -0.27 -21.82 -7.46
C VAL A 267 0.68 -20.73 -6.94
N PRO A 268 0.42 -19.43 -7.22
CA PRO A 268 1.16 -18.31 -6.65
C PRO A 268 0.68 -18.01 -5.22
N LEU A 269 1.51 -18.26 -4.20
CA LEU A 269 1.08 -18.21 -2.80
C LEU A 269 0.77 -16.81 -2.26
N SER A 270 1.33 -15.77 -2.88
CA SER A 270 1.11 -14.37 -2.52
C SER A 270 -0.22 -13.81 -3.01
N ASN A 271 -0.91 -14.51 -3.92
CA ASN A 271 -2.13 -14.03 -4.54
C ASN A 271 -3.36 -14.23 -3.64
N SER A 272 -4.37 -13.38 -3.82
CA SER A 272 -5.63 -13.54 -3.11
C SER A 272 -6.36 -14.82 -3.54
N ASN A 273 -7.04 -15.48 -2.59
CA ASN A 273 -7.98 -16.58 -2.83
C ASN A 273 -7.39 -17.87 -3.41
N VAL A 274 -6.08 -18.09 -3.29
CA VAL A 274 -5.43 -19.35 -3.68
C VAL A 274 -5.53 -20.42 -2.58
N SER A 275 -5.38 -21.70 -2.95
CA SER A 275 -5.34 -22.86 -2.06
C SER A 275 -3.98 -23.54 -2.11
N ARG A 276 -3.38 -23.80 -0.93
CA ARG A 276 -2.15 -24.61 -0.83
C ARG A 276 -2.40 -26.10 -1.08
N THR A 277 -3.67 -26.51 -1.09
CA THR A 277 -4.06 -27.91 -1.28
C THR A 277 -4.77 -28.04 -2.63
N PRO A 278 -4.26 -28.88 -3.54
CA PRO A 278 -4.91 -29.15 -4.81
C PRO A 278 -6.26 -29.88 -4.58
N PRO A 279 -7.25 -29.70 -5.45
CA PRO A 279 -8.58 -30.32 -5.29
C PRO A 279 -8.59 -31.82 -5.70
N VAL A 280 -7.49 -32.33 -6.24
CA VAL A 280 -7.33 -33.73 -6.69
C VAL A 280 -5.98 -34.28 -6.20
N PRO A 281 -5.83 -35.63 -6.10
CA PRO A 281 -4.58 -36.24 -5.69
C PRO A 281 -3.40 -35.89 -6.62
N THR A 282 -2.21 -35.79 -6.03
CA THR A 282 -0.97 -35.49 -6.75
C THR A 282 -0.03 -36.69 -6.74
N THR A 283 0.91 -36.71 -7.68
CA THR A 283 1.93 -37.78 -7.77
C THR A 283 2.98 -37.69 -6.66
N GLY A 284 3.04 -36.57 -5.93
CA GLY A 284 4.00 -36.31 -4.86
C GLY A 284 3.80 -34.92 -4.22
N PRO A 285 4.72 -34.50 -3.33
CA PRO A 285 4.72 -33.14 -2.78
C PRO A 285 4.96 -32.09 -3.88
N PRO A 286 4.47 -30.85 -3.70
CA PRO A 286 4.70 -29.79 -4.66
C PRO A 286 6.17 -29.43 -4.76
N GLU A 287 6.60 -29.10 -5.97
CA GLU A 287 7.83 -28.33 -6.16
C GLU A 287 7.56 -26.88 -5.81
N GLN A 288 8.53 -26.22 -5.15
CA GLN A 288 8.46 -24.82 -4.82
C GLN A 288 9.51 -24.03 -5.61
N VAL A 289 9.04 -23.02 -6.35
CA VAL A 289 9.89 -22.06 -7.07
C VAL A 289 9.79 -20.70 -6.40
N ASN A 290 10.94 -20.07 -6.16
CA ASN A 290 11.06 -18.82 -5.42
C ASN A 290 11.64 -17.72 -6.32
N TYR A 291 11.02 -16.53 -6.31
CA TYR A 291 11.52 -15.34 -6.99
C TYR A 291 11.90 -14.27 -5.95
N PRO A 292 13.17 -13.82 -5.92
CA PRO A 292 13.63 -12.88 -4.90
C PRO A 292 12.89 -11.54 -5.00
N GLN A 293 12.61 -10.95 -3.84
CA GLN A 293 11.97 -9.64 -3.73
C GLN A 293 13.00 -8.52 -3.50
N PHE A 294 12.53 -7.27 -3.63
CA PHE A 294 13.34 -6.10 -3.36
C PHE A 294 13.45 -5.80 -1.86
N LEU A 295 14.17 -4.73 -1.51
CA LEU A 295 14.44 -4.32 -0.13
C LEU A 295 13.21 -3.76 0.62
N LEU A 296 12.10 -3.57 -0.09
CA LEU A 296 10.82 -3.06 0.40
C LEU A 296 9.70 -3.82 -0.29
N ALA A 297 8.56 -3.96 0.38
CA ALA A 297 7.34 -4.53 -0.18
C ALA A 297 6.20 -3.50 -0.17
N THR A 298 5.44 -3.47 -1.25
CA THR A 298 4.15 -2.78 -1.35
C THR A 298 2.98 -3.73 -1.11
N MET A 299 3.18 -5.03 -1.35
CA MET A 299 2.23 -6.09 -1.05
C MET A 299 3.02 -7.29 -0.51
N SER A 300 2.76 -7.70 0.72
CA SER A 300 3.25 -8.96 1.26
C SER A 300 2.34 -9.39 2.41
N PRO A 301 1.68 -10.56 2.30
CA PRO A 301 0.90 -11.12 3.41
C PRO A 301 1.76 -11.37 4.65
N GLU A 302 2.98 -11.88 4.47
CA GLU A 302 3.92 -12.20 5.55
C GLU A 302 4.36 -10.95 6.32
N MET A 303 4.55 -9.85 5.60
CA MET A 303 4.94 -8.56 6.19
C MET A 303 3.74 -7.67 6.55
N CYS A 304 2.52 -8.19 6.48
CA CYS A 304 1.28 -7.46 6.75
C CYS A 304 1.23 -6.08 6.04
N THR A 305 1.52 -6.04 4.75
CA THR A 305 1.52 -4.79 3.96
C THR A 305 0.69 -4.92 2.69
N GLY A 306 0.00 -3.85 2.31
CA GLY A 306 -0.87 -3.85 1.14
C GLY A 306 -1.25 -2.47 0.61
N PHE A 307 -0.43 -1.90 -0.26
CA PHE A 307 -0.66 -0.65 -0.98
C PHE A 307 -2.04 -0.61 -1.67
N TYR A 308 -2.44 -1.73 -2.26
CA TYR A 308 -3.68 -1.85 -3.01
C TYR A 308 -4.89 -2.24 -2.15
N SER A 309 -4.68 -2.70 -0.91
CA SER A 309 -5.77 -3.04 0.02
C SER A 309 -5.23 -3.28 1.43
N SER A 310 -5.79 -2.56 2.40
CA SER A 310 -5.56 -2.74 3.83
C SER A 310 -5.97 -4.10 4.39
N ARG A 311 -6.59 -4.98 3.60
CA ARG A 311 -6.85 -6.36 4.00
C ARG A 311 -5.56 -7.19 4.12
N TRP A 312 -4.51 -6.79 3.42
CA TRP A 312 -3.20 -7.43 3.51
C TRP A 312 -2.37 -6.89 4.68
N GLY A 313 -2.79 -5.76 5.26
CA GLY A 313 -2.30 -5.27 6.53
C GLY A 313 -2.35 -3.76 6.64
N PRO A 314 -1.90 -3.20 7.77
CA PRO A 314 -2.20 -1.83 8.14
C PRO A 314 -1.26 -0.79 7.51
N LEU A 315 -0.21 -1.22 6.81
CA LEU A 315 0.77 -0.34 6.18
C LEU A 315 0.68 -0.41 4.65
N PRO A 316 0.81 0.72 3.95
CA PRO A 316 0.82 0.73 2.49
C PRO A 316 2.13 0.19 1.89
N TRP A 317 3.24 0.21 2.62
CA TRP A 317 4.53 -0.36 2.25
C TRP A 317 5.40 -0.55 3.51
N VAL A 318 6.50 -1.31 3.41
CA VAL A 318 7.40 -1.58 4.55
C VAL A 318 8.84 -1.85 4.12
N PHE A 319 9.82 -1.39 4.90
CA PHE A 319 11.23 -1.77 4.78
C PHE A 319 11.55 -2.96 5.68
N ALA A 320 11.66 -4.15 5.10
CA ALA A 320 11.97 -5.34 5.85
C ALA A 320 12.69 -6.39 5.01
N ARG A 321 13.03 -7.51 5.64
CA ARG A 321 13.50 -8.69 4.93
C ARG A 321 12.33 -9.36 4.24
N ILE A 322 12.05 -8.95 3.00
CA ILE A 322 10.91 -9.44 2.25
C ILE A 322 11.14 -10.90 1.83
N PRO A 323 10.22 -11.83 2.17
CA PRO A 323 10.32 -13.21 1.69
C PRO A 323 10.18 -13.25 0.16
N PRO A 324 10.79 -14.25 -0.51
CA PRO A 324 10.63 -14.38 -1.95
C PRO A 324 9.18 -14.71 -2.32
N GLU A 325 8.77 -14.33 -3.52
CA GLU A 325 7.50 -14.76 -4.12
C GLU A 325 7.55 -16.26 -4.38
N GLN A 326 6.56 -17.00 -3.86
CA GLN A 326 6.56 -18.46 -3.87
C GLN A 326 5.48 -19.00 -4.80
N TYR A 327 5.87 -19.95 -5.64
CA TYR A 327 4.98 -20.67 -6.54
C TYR A 327 5.06 -22.16 -6.22
N LEU A 328 3.92 -22.79 -5.97
CA LEU A 328 3.82 -24.23 -5.83
C LEU A 328 3.42 -24.85 -7.16
N ILE A 329 4.10 -25.94 -7.53
CA ILE A 329 3.82 -26.70 -8.74
C ILE A 329 3.45 -28.12 -8.34
N PHE A 330 2.23 -28.53 -8.67
CA PHE A 330 1.71 -29.86 -8.42
C PHE A 330 1.59 -30.64 -9.72
N ARG A 331 1.99 -31.91 -9.70
CA ARG A 331 1.71 -32.86 -10.79
C ARG A 331 0.51 -33.73 -10.42
N ILE A 332 -0.49 -33.76 -11.28
CA ILE A 332 -1.76 -34.44 -11.04
C ILE A 332 -1.62 -35.94 -11.29
N LYS A 333 -2.20 -36.75 -10.39
CA LYS A 333 -2.20 -38.22 -10.46
C LYS A 333 -3.46 -38.76 -11.11
#